data_AF-U5NML2-F1
#
_entry.id   AF-U5NML2-F1
#
_cell.length_a   1.000
_cell.length_b   1.000
_cell.length_c   1.000
_cell.angle_alpha   90.00
_cell.angle_beta   90.00
_cell.angle_gamma   90.00
#
_symmetry.space_group_name_H-M   'P 1'
#
loop_
_entity.id
_entity.type
_entity.pdbx_description
1 polymer ?
#
loop_
_entity_poly.entity_id
_entity_poly.type
_entity_poly.pdbx_seq_one_letter_code
_entity_poly.pdbx_strand_id
1 'polypeptide(L)' 'MPEPDPQKLLGEAMNRYRLEIMDNISEARLSGMPLPAQLRVVGAAVMDRTDLAGFRLGLKLLRCSREVTISR' A
#
# COMPACT_ATOMS: atom_id res chain seq x y z
N MET A 1 -16.21 12.48 -5.12
CA MET A 1 -15.31 11.56 -5.88
C MET A 1 -15.44 10.19 -5.24
N PRO A 2 -15.69 9.11 -5.99
CA PRO A 2 -15.65 7.76 -5.40
C PRO A 2 -14.26 7.52 -4.82
N GLU A 3 -14.18 6.98 -3.61
CA GLU A 3 -12.91 6.57 -3.03
C GLU A 3 -12.29 5.46 -3.89
N PRO A 4 -10.99 5.54 -4.19
CA PRO A 4 -10.35 4.55 -5.06
C PRO A 4 -10.42 3.16 -4.41
N ASP A 5 -10.75 2.15 -5.21
CA ASP A 5 -10.71 0.75 -4.81
C ASP A 5 -9.34 0.43 -4.16
N PRO A 6 -9.31 -0.01 -2.88
CA PRO A 6 -8.06 -0.27 -2.17
C PRO A 6 -7.18 -1.31 -2.87
N GLN A 7 -7.78 -2.30 -3.54
CA GLN A 7 -7.03 -3.30 -4.32
C GLN A 7 -6.31 -2.67 -5.51
N LYS A 8 -7.01 -1.78 -6.22
CA LYS A 8 -6.46 -1.04 -7.36
C LYS A 8 -5.35 -0.09 -6.93
N LEU A 9 -5.56 0.63 -5.83
CA LEU A 9 -4.57 1.56 -5.27
C LEU A 9 -3.28 0.83 -4.86
N LEU A 10 -3.42 -0.35 -4.26
CA LEU A 10 -2.30 -1.23 -3.93
C LEU A 10 -1.52 -1.64 -5.19
N GLY A 11 -2.22 -2.12 -6.22
CA GLY A 11 -1.61 -2.52 -7.49
C GLY A 11 -0.88 -1.37 -8.20
N GLU A 12 -1.44 -0.17 -8.18
CA GLU A 12 -0.79 1.04 -8.73
C GLU A 12 0.52 1.35 -7.99
N ALA A 13 0.52 1.25 -6.66
CA ALA A 13 1.72 1.51 -5.86
C ALA A 13 2.82 0.46 -6.12
N MET A 14 2.45 -0.82 -6.16
CA MET A 14 3.39 -1.92 -6.43
C MET A 14 4.01 -1.79 -7.83
N ASN A 15 3.20 -1.49 -8.85
CA ASN A 15 3.68 -1.33 -10.22
C ASN A 15 4.53 -0.07 -10.40
N ARG A 16 4.09 1.07 -9.85
CA ARG A 16 4.72 2.37 -10.10
C ARG A 16 6.10 2.48 -9.46
N TYR A 17 6.22 1.97 -8.24
CA TYR A 17 7.46 2.08 -7.49
C TYR A 17 8.34 0.85 -7.61
N ARG A 18 7.88 -0.17 -8.40
CA ARG A 18 8.55 -1.47 -8.58
C ARG A 18 9.18 -1.93 -7.27
N LEU A 19 8.41 -1.78 -6.21
CA LEU A 19 8.94 -1.87 -4.86
C LEU A 19 9.44 -3.31 -4.70
N GLU A 20 10.73 -3.47 -4.50
CA GLU A 20 11.23 -4.60 -3.72
C GLU A 20 10.75 -4.32 -2.30
N ILE A 21 9.49 -4.65 -2.00
CA ILE A 21 8.67 -3.95 -1.00
C ILE A 21 9.37 -3.84 0.34
N MET A 22 10.18 -4.83 0.68
CA MET A 22 11.21 -4.67 1.68
C MET A 22 12.34 -5.60 1.26
N ASP A 23 13.59 -5.26 1.57
CA ASP A 23 14.71 -6.22 1.55
C ASP A 23 14.39 -7.54 2.31
N ASN A 24 13.26 -7.58 3.06
CA ASN A 24 12.80 -8.63 3.94
C ASN A 24 11.34 -9.14 3.75
N ILE A 25 10.56 -8.65 2.76
CA ILE A 25 9.17 -9.15 2.51
C ILE A 25 9.01 -9.56 1.06
N SER A 26 8.86 -10.86 0.83
CA SER A 26 8.52 -11.42 -0.48
C SER A 26 7.08 -11.14 -0.87
N GLU A 27 6.80 -11.09 -2.18
CA GLU A 27 5.44 -10.97 -2.72
C GLU A 27 4.51 -12.07 -2.18
N ALA A 28 5.02 -13.30 -2.01
CA ALA A 28 4.26 -14.40 -1.44
C ALA A 28 3.85 -14.15 0.02
N ARG A 29 4.72 -13.52 0.82
CA ARG A 29 4.39 -13.14 2.19
C ARG A 29 3.37 -12.01 2.21
N LEU A 30 3.48 -11.05 1.29
CA LEU A 30 2.53 -9.94 1.17
C LEU A 30 1.13 -10.44 0.76
N SER A 31 1.04 -11.33 -0.23
CA SER A 31 -0.26 -11.83 -0.73
C SER A 31 -1.02 -12.65 0.31
N GLY A 32 -0.31 -13.32 1.23
CA GLY A 32 -0.90 -14.03 2.37
C GLY A 32 -1.42 -13.12 3.49
N MET A 33 -1.12 -11.81 3.46
CA MET A 33 -1.61 -10.88 4.48
C MET A 33 -3.04 -10.42 4.18
N PRO A 34 -3.84 -10.06 5.20
CA PRO A 34 -5.08 -9.33 5.00
C PRO A 34 -4.85 -8.00 4.25
N LEU A 35 -5.80 -7.59 3.41
CA LEU A 35 -5.70 -6.35 2.61
C LEU A 35 -5.31 -5.10 3.42
N PRO A 36 -5.85 -4.83 4.64
CA PRO A 36 -5.39 -3.71 5.45
C PRO A 36 -3.90 -3.76 5.81
N ALA A 37 -3.37 -4.97 6.05
CA ALA A 37 -1.96 -5.15 6.38
C ALA A 37 -1.09 -4.94 5.13
N GLN A 38 -1.52 -5.42 3.95
CA GLN A 38 -0.84 -5.16 2.68
C GLN A 38 -0.72 -3.66 2.41
N LEU A 39 -1.84 -2.93 2.52
CA LEU A 39 -1.90 -1.47 2.34
C LEU A 39 -0.98 -0.73 3.32
N ARG A 40 -0.88 -1.19 4.57
CA ARG A 40 0.03 -0.59 5.57
C ARG A 40 1.49 -0.78 5.20
N VAL A 41 1.88 -2.01 4.87
CA VAL A 41 3.27 -2.37 4.54
C VAL A 41 3.71 -1.60 3.30
N VAL A 42 2.93 -1.66 2.22
CA VAL A 42 3.24 -0.96 0.98
C VAL A 42 3.20 0.54 1.17
N GLY A 43 2.21 1.07 1.91
CA GLY A 43 2.12 2.50 2.20
C GLY A 43 3.35 3.05 2.91
N ALA A 44 3.81 2.34 3.94
CA ALA A 44 5.04 2.70 4.66
C ALA A 44 6.29 2.62 3.77
N ALA A 45 6.43 1.54 3.00
CA ALA A 45 7.57 1.35 2.10
C ALA A 45 7.65 2.44 1.02
N VAL A 46 6.50 2.81 0.43
CA VAL A 46 6.44 3.93 -0.53
C VAL A 46 6.86 5.22 0.16
N MET A 47 6.34 5.53 1.36
CA MET A 47 6.68 6.79 2.03
C MET A 47 8.18 6.93 2.35
N ASP A 48 8.84 5.83 2.68
CA ASP A 48 10.23 5.81 3.13
C ASP A 48 11.24 5.92 1.97
N ARG A 49 10.89 5.41 0.78
CA ARG A 49 11.84 5.16 -0.32
C ARG A 49 11.64 6.03 -1.57
N THR A 50 10.70 6.97 -1.56
CA THR A 50 10.24 7.63 -2.81
C THR A 50 10.14 9.15 -2.72
N ASP A 51 9.79 9.77 -3.85
CA ASP A 51 9.58 11.21 -4.00
C ASP A 51 8.29 11.71 -3.34
N LEU A 52 8.02 13.03 -3.41
CA LEU A 52 6.81 13.63 -2.85
C LEU A 52 5.51 13.01 -3.41
N ALA A 53 5.52 12.56 -4.67
CA ALA A 53 4.38 11.90 -5.28
C ALA A 53 4.13 10.54 -4.61
N GLY A 54 5.19 9.79 -4.31
CA GLY A 54 5.08 8.52 -3.61
C GLY A 54 4.72 8.68 -2.16
N PHE A 55 5.31 9.65 -1.44
CA PHE A 55 4.90 9.97 -0.08
C PHE A 55 3.38 10.20 0.03
N ARG A 56 2.81 10.97 -0.91
CA ARG A 56 1.36 11.20 -0.99
C ARG A 56 0.57 9.92 -1.30
N LEU A 57 1.08 9.05 -2.16
CA LEU A 57 0.46 7.75 -2.44
C LEU A 57 0.48 6.84 -1.21
N GLY A 58 1.60 6.78 -0.49
CA GLY A 58 1.73 5.98 0.72
C GLY A 58 0.82 6.45 1.85
N LEU A 59 0.63 7.77 2.02
CA LEU A 59 -0.39 8.31 2.91
C LEU A 59 -1.82 7.87 2.54
N LYS A 60 -2.14 7.85 1.24
CA LYS A 60 -3.45 7.35 0.77
C LYS A 60 -3.64 5.88 1.11
N LEU A 61 -2.63 5.04 0.88
CA LEU A 61 -2.66 3.62 1.23
C LEU A 61 -2.87 3.40 2.74
N LEU A 62 -2.16 4.15 3.58
CA LEU A 62 -2.33 4.09 5.04
C LEU A 62 -3.74 4.51 5.46
N ARG A 63 -4.32 5.54 4.83
CA ARG A 63 -5.69 5.95 5.11
C ARG A 63 -6.70 4.87 4.71
N CYS A 64 -6.60 4.33 3.49
CA CYS A 64 -7.46 3.24 3.04
C CYS A 64 -7.34 2.00 3.95
N SER A 65 -6.14 1.71 4.47
CA SER A 65 -5.96 0.58 5.40
C SER A 65 -6.81 0.72 6.67
N ARG A 66 -6.99 1.94 7.17
CA ARG A 66 -7.80 2.22 8.37
C ARG A 66 -9.28 2.12 8.05
N GLU A 67 -9.71 2.66 6.91
CA GLU A 67 -11.10 2.61 6.45
C GLU A 67 -11.55 1.16 6.24
N VAL A 68 -10.75 0.33 5.56
CA VAL A 68 -11.06 -1.10 5.35
C VAL A 68 -11.09 -1.89 6.67
N THR A 69 -10.33 -1.47 7.69
CA THR A 69 -10.34 -2.12 9.01
C THR A 69 -11.62 -1.78 9.79
N ILE A 70 -12.16 -0.57 9.64
CA ILE A 70 -13.35 -0.10 10.35
C ILE A 70 -14.65 -0.63 9.71
N SER A 71 -14.63 -0.95 8.42
CA SER A 71 -15.81 -1.45 7.68
C SER A 71 -16.06 -2.97 7.79
N ARG A 72 -15.39 -3.68 8.71
CA ARG A 72 -15.60 -5.11 9.01
C ARG A 72 -16.15 -5.30 10.41
#